data_AF-W9VTX3-F1
#
_entry.id   AF-W9VTX3-F1
#
_cell.length_a   1.000
_cell.length_b   1.000
_cell.length_c   1.000
_cell.angle_alpha   90.00
_cell.angle_beta   90.00
_cell.angle_gamma   90.00
#
_symmetry.space_group_name_H-M   'P 1'
#
loop_
_entity.id
_entity.type
_entity.pdbx_description
1 polymer ?
#
loop_
_entity_poly.entity_id
_entity_poly.type
_entity_poly.pdbx_seq_one_letter_code
_entity_poly.pdbx_strand_id
1 'polypeptide(L)'
;MGILPARKAVAFKVHAGQEVKVINTYGKQVVDFWAFNPREPNDFLSMVHTRTILLKVSLAKGDVLYSTRRQPMLVLADDTTMGVHDMIWSACDAERYRMQGFDG
;
A
#
# COMPACT_ATOMS: atom_id res chain seq x y z
N MET A 1 -15.88 2.82 -11.03
CA MET A 1 -14.90 1.74 -10.81
C MET A 1 -13.74 1.99 -11.77
N GLY A 2 -12.56 2.35 -11.26
CA GLY A 2 -11.38 2.62 -12.09
C GLY A 2 -10.57 1.35 -12.32
N ILE A 3 -10.16 1.08 -13.56
CA ILE A 3 -9.19 0.01 -13.86
C ILE A 3 -7.79 0.61 -13.74
N LEU A 4 -6.91 -0.07 -13.01
CA LEU A 4 -5.47 0.20 -13.01
C LEU A 4 -4.83 -0.57 -14.17
N PRO A 5 -4.38 0.09 -15.26
CA PRO A 5 -3.74 -0.62 -16.36
C PRO A 5 -2.41 -1.23 -15.93
N ALA A 6 -2.01 -2.32 -16.58
CA ALA A 6 -0.72 -2.97 -16.31
C ALA A 6 0.45 -1.97 -16.46
N ARG A 7 1.41 -2.01 -15.53
CA ARG A 7 2.60 -1.14 -15.51
C ARG A 7 2.29 0.36 -15.42
N LYS A 8 1.10 0.73 -14.94
CA LYS A 8 0.68 2.12 -14.72
C LYS A 8 0.31 2.33 -13.24
N ALA A 9 -0.03 3.57 -12.91
CA ALA A 9 -0.51 3.98 -11.60
C ALA A 9 -1.80 4.78 -11.74
N VAL A 10 -2.63 4.78 -10.69
CA VAL A 10 -3.80 5.65 -10.56
C VAL A 10 -3.81 6.28 -9.18
N ALA A 11 -4.35 7.50 -9.09
CA ALA A 11 -4.55 8.19 -7.83
C ALA A 11 -5.96 8.78 -7.80
N PHE A 12 -6.61 8.74 -6.65
CA PHE A 12 -7.94 9.29 -6.43
C PHE A 12 -8.09 9.73 -4.98
N LYS A 13 -9.02 10.66 -4.73
CA LYS A 13 -9.32 11.15 -3.38
C LYS A 13 -10.27 10.17 -2.68
N VAL A 14 -10.04 9.99 -1.39
CA VAL A 14 -10.89 9.19 -0.49
C VAL A 14 -11.19 10.05 0.72
N HIS A 15 -12.47 10.15 1.06
CA HIS A 15 -12.93 10.85 2.25
C HIS A 15 -13.01 9.90 3.45
N ALA A 16 -12.91 10.45 4.66
CA ALA A 16 -13.05 9.65 5.88
C ALA A 16 -14.39 8.89 5.90
N GLY A 17 -14.34 7.61 6.28
CA GLY A 17 -15.50 6.71 6.28
C GLY A 17 -15.80 6.07 4.92
N GLN A 18 -15.10 6.44 3.84
CA GLN A 18 -15.19 5.71 2.57
C GLN A 18 -14.24 4.52 2.54
N GLU A 19 -14.59 3.54 1.71
CA GLU A 19 -13.83 2.33 1.52
C GLU A 19 -13.15 2.30 0.15
N VAL A 20 -11.96 1.69 0.10
CA VAL A 20 -11.25 1.38 -1.13
C VAL A 20 -11.14 -0.14 -1.24
N LYS A 21 -11.70 -0.69 -2.33
CA LYS A 21 -11.58 -2.12 -2.63
C LYS A 21 -10.58 -2.32 -3.76
N VAL A 22 -9.50 -3.05 -3.47
CA VAL A 22 -8.54 -3.52 -4.48
C VAL A 22 -8.94 -4.93 -4.91
N ILE A 23 -9.12 -5.13 -6.21
CA ILE A 23 -9.53 -6.42 -6.78
C ILE A 23 -8.40 -6.91 -7.69
N ASN A 24 -7.88 -8.10 -7.40
CA ASN A 24 -6.90 -8.77 -8.24
C ASN A 24 -7.61 -9.51 -9.38
N THR A 25 -7.81 -8.83 -10.51
CA THR A 25 -8.68 -9.30 -11.61
C THR A 25 -8.28 -10.66 -12.20
N TYR A 26 -6.98 -10.97 -12.22
CA TYR A 26 -6.43 -12.20 -12.80
C TYR A 26 -5.65 -13.06 -11.79
N GLY A 27 -5.72 -12.71 -10.50
CA GLY A 27 -5.25 -13.53 -9.37
C GLY A 27 -3.76 -13.48 -9.02
N LYS A 28 -2.87 -13.01 -9.91
CA LYS A 28 -1.41 -13.03 -9.68
C LYS A 28 -0.74 -11.66 -9.64
N GLN A 29 -1.49 -10.58 -9.82
CA GLN A 29 -0.92 -9.24 -9.86
C GLN A 29 -0.62 -8.73 -8.45
N VAL A 30 0.56 -8.14 -8.25
CA VAL A 30 0.88 -7.35 -7.06
C VAL A 30 0.69 -5.86 -7.35
N VAL A 31 0.35 -5.08 -6.33
CA VAL A 31 0.28 -3.62 -6.42
C VAL A 31 1.02 -3.02 -5.25
N ASP A 32 1.80 -1.98 -5.53
CA ASP A 32 2.34 -1.15 -4.48
C ASP A 32 1.28 -0.10 -4.10
N PHE A 33 1.07 0.11 -2.80
CA PHE A 33 -0.02 0.94 -2.28
C PHE A 33 0.51 2.10 -1.44
N TRP A 34 -0.03 3.29 -1.70
CA TRP A 34 0.26 4.49 -0.92
C TRP A 34 -1.02 5.24 -0.57
N ALA A 35 -1.00 5.92 0.58
CA ALA A 35 -2.01 6.88 0.95
C ALA A 35 -1.34 8.13 1.55
N PHE A 36 -1.84 9.30 1.17
CA PHE A 36 -1.29 10.59 1.56
C PHE A 36 -2.37 11.42 2.26
N ASN A 37 -2.00 12.14 3.32
CA ASN A 37 -2.90 13.10 3.94
C ASN A 37 -3.04 14.32 3.00
N PRO A 38 -4.25 14.64 2.50
CA PRO A 38 -4.44 15.72 1.53
C PRO A 38 -4.17 17.11 2.12
N ARG A 39 -4.11 17.25 3.45
CA ARG A 39 -3.80 18.52 4.13
C ARG A 39 -2.31 18.68 4.44
N GLU A 40 -1.57 17.59 4.50
CA GLU A 40 -0.14 17.57 4.83
C GLU A 40 0.54 16.43 4.04
N PRO A 41 1.04 16.70 2.82
CA PRO A 41 1.60 15.65 1.96
C PRO A 41 2.80 14.92 2.54
N ASN A 42 3.51 15.53 3.50
CA ASN A 42 4.62 14.88 4.22
C ASN A 42 4.15 13.91 5.33
N ASP A 43 2.85 13.90 5.63
CA ASP A 43 2.19 12.95 6.50
C ASP A 43 1.47 11.89 5.65
N PHE A 44 2.14 10.75 5.46
CA PHE A 44 1.68 9.68 4.57
C PHE A 44 1.77 8.33 5.24
N LEU A 45 1.08 7.35 4.66
CA LEU A 45 1.04 5.97 5.10
C LEU A 45 2.47 5.40 5.22
N SER A 46 2.83 4.96 6.41
CA SER A 46 4.19 4.52 6.71
C SER A 46 4.22 3.09 7.23
N MET A 47 4.70 2.17 6.40
CA MET A 47 4.81 0.76 6.75
C MET A 47 5.82 0.52 7.89
N VAL A 48 6.87 1.36 7.99
CA VAL A 48 7.84 1.26 9.07
C VAL A 48 7.23 1.62 10.44
N HIS A 49 6.39 2.66 10.49
CA HIS A 49 5.66 3.02 11.71
C HIS A 49 4.57 2.00 12.02
N THR A 50 3.86 1.53 10.99
CA THR A 50 2.81 0.51 11.13
C THR A 50 3.36 -0.77 11.75
N ARG A 51 4.46 -1.34 11.25
CA ARG A 51 5.07 -2.53 11.86
C ARG A 51 5.54 -2.31 13.30
N THR A 52 6.06 -1.12 13.61
CA THR A 52 6.52 -0.80 14.97
C THR A 52 5.36 -0.73 15.96
N ILE A 53 4.22 -0.20 15.53
CA ILE A 53 3.03 -0.06 16.39
C ILE A 53 2.33 -1.42 16.54
N LEU A 54 2.17 -2.16 15.44
CA LEU A 54 1.48 -3.44 15.45
C LEU A 54 2.35 -4.61 15.95
N LEU A 55 3.67 -4.42 16.03
CA LEU A 55 4.67 -5.45 16.37
C LEU A 55 4.60 -6.69 15.46
N LYS A 56 4.37 -6.46 14.18
CA LYS A 56 4.27 -7.52 13.15
C LYS A 56 4.72 -7.06 11.78
N VAL A 57 5.08 -8.05 10.95
CA VAL A 57 5.60 -7.85 9.59
C VAL A 57 4.59 -8.12 8.47
N SER A 58 3.41 -8.65 8.81
CA SER A 58 2.35 -8.98 7.84
C SER A 58 0.99 -8.49 8.35
N LEU A 59 0.20 -7.88 7.48
CA LEU A 59 -1.11 -7.34 7.83
C LEU A 59 -2.16 -8.45 8.04
N ALA A 60 -3.16 -8.16 8.87
CA ALA A 60 -4.32 -8.97 9.11
C ALA A 60 -5.58 -8.09 9.11
N LYS A 61 -6.73 -8.70 8.83
CA LYS A 61 -8.04 -8.04 8.91
C LYS A 61 -8.20 -7.37 10.28
N GLY A 62 -8.65 -6.11 10.27
CA GLY A 62 -8.85 -5.27 11.44
C GLY A 62 -7.64 -4.42 11.83
N ASP A 63 -6.48 -4.62 11.21
CA ASP A 63 -5.32 -3.79 11.49
C ASP A 63 -5.53 -2.34 11.11
N VAL A 64 -5.07 -1.45 11.97
CA VAL A 64 -4.94 -0.03 11.69
C VAL A 64 -3.57 0.22 11.05
N LEU A 65 -3.56 0.96 9.95
CA LEU A 65 -2.34 1.39 9.27
C LEU A 65 -2.08 2.86 9.60
N TYR A 66 -0.82 3.19 9.85
CA TYR A 66 -0.42 4.44 10.49
C TYR A 66 0.42 5.33 9.58
N SER A 67 0.32 6.64 9.81
CA SER A 67 1.10 7.65 9.11
C SER A 67 2.53 7.79 9.65
N THR A 68 3.36 8.62 9.00
CA THR A 68 4.67 9.07 9.53
C THR A 68 4.56 9.80 10.87
N ARG A 69 3.40 10.38 11.20
CA ARG A 69 3.09 10.99 12.52
C ARG A 69 2.40 10.03 13.50
N ARG A 70 2.38 8.73 13.20
CA ARG A 70 1.76 7.67 14.02
C ARG A 70 0.25 7.88 14.24
N GLN A 71 -0.41 8.61 13.34
CA GLN A 71 -1.86 8.78 13.38
C GLN A 71 -2.52 7.66 12.56
N PRO A 72 -3.67 7.11 13.02
CA PRO A 72 -4.47 6.19 12.23
C PRO A 72 -4.86 6.81 10.87
N MET A 73 -4.64 6.09 9.77
CA MET A 73 -5.03 6.55 8.43
C MET A 73 -6.06 5.63 7.77
N LEU A 74 -5.83 4.32 7.84
CA LEU A 74 -6.63 3.30 7.17
C LEU A 74 -6.82 2.10 8.09
N VAL A 75 -7.83 1.29 7.79
CA VAL A 75 -8.04 -0.01 8.42
C VAL A 75 -8.12 -1.06 7.31
N LEU A 76 -7.44 -2.19 7.48
CA LEU A 76 -7.63 -3.35 6.60
C LEU A 76 -8.97 -4.01 6.93
N ALA A 77 -10.05 -3.50 6.33
CA ALA A 77 -11.41 -3.89 6.67
C ALA A 77 -11.75 -5.34 6.30
N ASP A 78 -11.24 -5.84 5.19
CA ASP A 78 -11.43 -7.21 4.74
C ASP A 78 -10.24 -7.69 3.91
N ASP A 79 -9.98 -9.00 3.90
CA ASP A 79 -8.88 -9.60 3.16
C ASP A 79 -9.18 -11.05 2.75
N THR A 80 -9.21 -11.30 1.44
CA THR A 80 -9.41 -12.63 0.85
C THR A 80 -8.10 -13.33 0.48
N THR A 81 -6.94 -12.69 0.67
CA THR A 81 -5.62 -13.27 0.33
C THR A 81 -5.01 -14.05 1.49
N MET A 82 -5.69 -14.13 2.64
CA MET A 82 -5.22 -14.77 3.87
C MET A 82 -3.96 -14.10 4.45
N GLY A 83 -3.87 -12.77 4.39
CA GLY A 83 -2.79 -11.99 5.03
C GLY A 83 -1.50 -11.91 4.20
N VAL A 84 -1.53 -12.29 2.93
CA VAL A 84 -0.36 -12.25 2.04
C VAL A 84 -0.16 -10.83 1.52
N HIS A 85 0.45 -9.99 2.37
CA HIS A 85 0.84 -8.60 2.08
C HIS A 85 2.23 -8.32 2.64
N ASP A 86 3.08 -7.67 1.84
CA ASP A 86 4.40 -7.26 2.26
C ASP A 86 4.41 -5.82 2.81
N MET A 87 5.27 -5.58 3.80
CA MET A 87 5.52 -4.27 4.40
C MET A 87 7.02 -3.93 4.49
N ILE A 88 7.89 -4.76 3.92
CA ILE A 88 9.33 -4.72 4.17
C ILE A 88 10.08 -4.19 2.95
N TRP A 89 9.73 -4.69 1.77
CA TRP A 89 10.48 -4.41 0.55
C TRP A 89 10.08 -3.07 -0.05
N SER A 90 11.06 -2.40 -0.63
CA SER A 90 10.81 -1.18 -1.39
C SER A 90 10.04 -1.47 -2.66
N ALA A 91 9.29 -0.47 -3.13
CA ALA A 91 8.76 -0.47 -4.49
C ALA A 91 9.90 -0.66 -5.50
N CYS A 92 9.56 -1.22 -6.66
CA CYS A 92 10.53 -1.34 -7.75
C CYS A 92 10.89 0.04 -8.33
N ASP A 93 12.11 0.16 -8.84
CA ASP A 93 12.61 1.36 -9.49
C ASP A 93 13.58 1.00 -10.63
N ALA A 94 14.02 2.00 -11.39
CA ALA A 94 14.91 1.80 -12.52
C ALA A 94 16.26 1.16 -12.09
N GLU A 95 16.79 1.54 -10.93
CA GLU A 95 18.05 0.97 -10.42
C GLU A 95 17.89 -0.51 -10.09
N ARG A 96 16.75 -0.89 -9.50
CA ARG A 96 16.42 -2.30 -9.21
C ARG A 96 16.39 -3.14 -10.49
N TYR A 97 15.93 -2.57 -11.61
CA TYR A 97 15.99 -3.26 -12.91
C TYR A 97 17.41 -3.31 -13.48
N ARG A 98 18.20 -2.24 -13.39
CA ARG A 98 19.61 -2.26 -13.81
C ARG A 98 20.45 -3.27 -13.03
N MET A 99 20.24 -3.40 -11.73
CA MET A 99 20.86 -4.44 -10.90
C MET A 99 20.55 -5.87 -11.38
N GLN A 100 19.47 -6.06 -12.14
CA GLN A 100 19.07 -7.34 -12.73
C GLN A 100 19.52 -7.48 -14.20
N GLY A 101 20.37 -6.58 -14.69
CA GLY A 101 20.93 -6.61 -16.04
C GLY A 101 20.05 -5.97 -17.12
N PHE A 102 19.10 -5.11 -16.75
CA PHE A 102 18.32 -4.34 -17.73
C PHE A 102 19.03 -3.02 -18.06
N ASP A 103 19.47 -2.85 -19.31
CA ASP A 103 20.28 -1.70 -19.73
C ASP A 103 19.47 -0.47 -20.18
N GLY A 104 18.15 -0.60 -20.37
CA GLY A 104 17.27 0.52 -20.77
C GLY A 104 16.23 0.16 -21.82
#